data_AF-A0A7J8NH52-F1
#
_entry.id   AF-A0A7J8NH52-F1
#
_cell.length_a   1.000
_cell.length_b   1.000
_cell.length_c   1.000
_cell.angle_alpha   90.00
_cell.angle_beta   90.00
_cell.angle_gamma   90.00
#
_symmetry.space_group_name_H-M   'P 1'
#
loop_
_entity.id
_entity.type
_entity.pdbx_description
1 polymer ?
#
loop_
_entity_poly.entity_id
_entity_poly.type
_entity_poly.pdbx_seq_one_letter_code
_entity_poly.pdbx_strand_id
1 'polypeptide(L)' 'MKNYFRAKCIMDDAIKVNTTLIFLTDIVLLWWRDRITEKRQCEIETWQEFQCELKGQFYPKFTEEEARAKLQGIT' A
#
# COMPACT_ATOMS: atom_id res chain seq x y z
N MET A 1 6.38 -7.36 0.64
CA MET A 1 7.32 -7.47 1.78
C MET A 1 7.03 -8.59 2.79
N LYS A 2 5.94 -9.37 2.69
CA LYS A 2 5.62 -10.41 3.69
C LYS A 2 6.78 -11.37 4.00
N ASN A 3 7.49 -11.84 2.97
CA ASN A 3 8.64 -12.74 3.13
C ASN A 3 9.85 -12.02 3.76
N TYR A 4 10.07 -10.74 3.46
CA TYR A 4 11.12 -9.93 4.08
C TYR A 4 10.87 -9.76 5.58
N PHE A 5 9.64 -9.40 5.97
CA PHE A 5 9.26 -9.28 7.39
C PHE A 5 9.41 -10.61 8.13
N ARG A 6 9.01 -11.72 7.50
CA ARG A 6 9.19 -13.06 8.08
C ARG A 6 10.66 -13.41 8.28
N ALA A 7 11.50 -13.14 7.29
CA ALA A 7 12.94 -13.41 7.36
C ALA A 7 13.67 -12.52 8.39
N LYS A 8 13.17 -11.30 8.61
CA LYS A 8 13.71 -10.33 9.58
C LYS A 8 13.00 -10.38 10.95
N CYS A 9 12.08 -11.32 11.16
CA CYS A 9 11.26 -11.44 12.37
C CYS A 9 10.55 -10.13 12.77
N ILE A 10 10.13 -9.33 11.79
CA ILE A 10 9.39 -8.08 12.02
C ILE A 10 7.90 -8.41 12.17
N MET A 11 7.41 -8.37 13.42
CA MET A 11 6.00 -8.66 13.74
C MET A 11 5.18 -7.41 14.03
N ASP A 12 5.83 -6.37 14.59
CA ASP A 12 5.19 -5.10 14.92
C ASP A 12 4.75 -4.33 13.67
N ASP A 13 3.51 -3.86 13.67
CA ASP A 13 2.91 -3.22 12.50
C ASP A 13 3.47 -1.82 12.26
N ALA A 14 3.77 -1.05 13.30
CA ALA A 14 4.42 0.25 13.16
C ALA A 14 5.83 0.09 12.55
N ILE A 15 6.57 -0.94 12.96
CA ILE A 15 7.88 -1.26 12.36
C ILE A 15 7.71 -1.70 10.89
N LYS A 16 6.67 -2.45 10.52
CA LYS A 16 6.42 -2.83 9.11
C LYS A 16 6.11 -1.62 8.23
N VAL A 17 5.27 -0.70 8.72
CA VAL A 17 4.92 0.55 8.00
C VAL A 17 6.18 1.40 7.83
N ASN A 18 6.94 1.64 8.90
CA ASN A 18 8.19 2.39 8.84
C ASN A 18 9.25 1.74 7.94
N THR A 19 9.39 0.43 8.00
CA THR A 19 10.31 -0.30 7.13
C THR A 19 9.89 -0.15 5.67
N THR A 20 8.59 -0.21 5.39
CA THR A 20 8.08 -0.10 4.02
C THR A 20 8.32 1.28 3.43
N LEU A 21 8.27 2.32 4.26
CA LEU A 21 8.56 3.68 3.84
C LEU A 21 9.94 3.85 3.22
N ILE A 22 10.92 3.09 3.70
CA ILE A 22 12.29 3.10 3.17
C ILE A 22 12.34 2.62 1.72
N PHE A 23 11.39 1.77 1.31
CA PHE A 23 11.31 1.23 -0.06
C PHE A 23 10.28 1.94 -0.94
N LEU A 24 9.52 2.92 -0.43
CA LEU A 24 8.61 3.71 -1.27
C LEU A 24 9.43 4.71 -2.09
N THR A 25 9.24 4.72 -3.41
CA THR A 25 9.91 5.66 -4.32
C THR A 25 8.89 6.52 -5.09
N ASP A 26 9.39 7.59 -5.68
CA ASP A 26 8.69 8.42 -6.66
C ASP A 26 7.31 8.93 -6.17
N ILE A 27 6.27 8.66 -6.96
CA ILE A 27 4.90 9.13 -6.73
C ILE A 27 4.28 8.53 -5.47
N VAL A 28 4.71 7.34 -5.05
CA VAL A 28 4.17 6.66 -3.87
C VAL A 28 4.69 7.33 -2.59
N LEU A 29 5.95 7.76 -2.59
CA LEU A 29 6.53 8.51 -1.47
C LEU A 29 5.90 9.90 -1.33
N LEU A 30 5.64 10.59 -2.45
CA LEU A 30 4.99 11.91 -2.46
C LEU A 30 3.57 11.84 -1.92
N TRP A 31 2.77 10.88 -2.40
CA TRP A 31 1.42 10.64 -1.88
C TRP A 31 1.43 10.37 -0.37
N TRP A 32 2.39 9.58 0.11
CA TRP A 32 2.47 9.28 1.54
C TRP A 32 2.78 10.53 2.40
N ARG A 33 3.70 11.39 1.92
CA ARG A 33 4.02 12.66 2.59
C ARG A 33 2.82 13.60 2.64
N ASP A 34 2.09 13.69 1.54
CA ASP A 34 0.86 14.47 1.43
C ASP A 34 -0.20 13.93 2.40
N ARG A 35 -0.42 12.61 2.41
CA ARG A 35 -1.31 11.90 3.33
C ARG A 35 -1.01 12.18 4.80
N ILE A 36 0.26 12.17 5.21
CA ILE A 36 0.67 12.50 6.60
C ILE A 36 0.40 13.98 6.92
N THR A 37 0.63 14.87 5.95
CA THR A 37 0.53 16.32 6.15
C THR A 37 -0.94 16.77 6.22
N GLU A 38 -1.79 16.25 5.34
CA GLU A 38 -3.20 16.60 5.24
C GLU A 38 -4.06 15.87 6.28
N LYS A 39 -3.89 14.55 6.47
CA LYS A 39 -4.67 13.74 7.42
C LYS A 39 -4.05 13.70 8.81
N ARG A 40 -3.59 14.85 9.32
CA ARG A 40 -2.79 15.08 10.55
C ARG A 40 -3.17 14.33 11.86
N GLN A 41 -4.18 13.48 11.88
CA GLN A 41 -4.76 12.82 13.06
C GLN A 41 -5.16 11.33 12.89
N CYS A 42 -5.04 10.73 11.69
CA CYS A 42 -5.39 9.32 11.51
C CYS A 42 -4.10 8.49 11.39
N GLU A 43 -3.53 8.10 12.53
CA GLU A 43 -2.42 7.14 12.58
C GLU A 43 -2.86 5.86 11.87
N ILE A 44 -2.04 5.40 10.92
CA ILE A 44 -2.20 4.04 10.42
C ILE A 44 -1.60 3.15 11.50
N GLU A 45 -2.47 2.63 12.36
CA GLU A 45 -2.09 1.79 13.49
C GLU A 45 -1.73 0.39 13.01
N THR A 46 -2.30 -0.05 11.88
CA THR A 46 -2.11 -1.42 11.40
C THR A 46 -1.48 -1.50 10.01
N TRP A 47 -0.70 -2.55 9.80
CA TRP A 47 -0.14 -2.87 8.49
C TRP A 47 -1.24 -3.10 7.44
N GLN A 48 -2.40 -3.59 7.85
CA GLN A 48 -3.53 -3.85 6.97
C GLN A 48 -4.15 -2.56 6.42
N GLU A 49 -4.35 -1.54 7.26
CA GLU A 49 -4.86 -0.23 6.83
C GLU A 49 -3.92 0.44 5.84
N PHE A 50 -2.61 0.37 6.10
CA PHE A 50 -1.60 0.84 5.16
C PHE A 50 -1.77 0.19 3.79
N GLN A 51 -1.93 -1.14 3.75
CA GLN A 51 -2.13 -1.86 2.49
C GLN A 51 -3.45 -1.49 1.79
N CYS A 52 -4.52 -1.23 2.54
CA CYS A 52 -5.81 -0.83 1.99
C CYS A 52 -5.76 0.57 1.37
N GLU A 53 -5.19 1.57 2.05
CA GLU A 53 -5.05 2.92 1.49
C GLU A 53 -4.12 2.93 0.27
N LEU A 54 -2.98 2.23 0.37
CA LEU A 54 -2.03 2.13 -0.74
C LEU A 54 -2.67 1.48 -1.97
N LYS A 55 -3.44 0.41 -1.79
CA LYS A 55 -4.21 -0.20 -2.88
C LYS A 55 -5.31 0.73 -3.37
N GLY A 56 -6.06 1.40 -2.50
CA GLY A 56 -7.10 2.33 -2.93
C GLY A 56 -6.58 3.45 -3.82
N GLN A 57 -5.37 3.94 -3.56
CA GLN A 57 -4.76 5.01 -4.31
C GLN A 57 -4.13 4.55 -5.64
N PHE A 58 -3.40 3.43 -5.62
CA PHE A 58 -2.57 3.01 -6.76
C PHE A 58 -3.10 1.80 -7.52
N TYR A 59 -4.06 1.06 -6.97
CA TYR A 59 -4.81 0.05 -7.70
C TYR A 59 -6.14 0.66 -8.16
N PRO A 60 -6.31 0.92 -9.46
CA PRO A 60 -7.61 1.31 -9.97
C PRO A 60 -8.55 0.12 -9.78
N LYS A 61 -9.68 0.34 -9.11
CA LYS A 61 -10.73 -0.67 -8.90
C LYS A 61 -11.17 -1.37 -10.20
N PHE A 62 -11.07 -0.65 -11.33
CA PHE A 62 -11.38 -1.12 -12.68
C PHE A 62 -10.28 -1.95 -13.35
N THR A 63 -9.03 -1.95 -12.86
CA THR A 63 -7.98 -2.78 -13.47
C THR A 63 -8.22 -4.27 -13.30
N GLU A 64 -8.88 -4.68 -12.22
CA GLU A 64 -9.24 -6.10 -12.03
C GLU A 64 -10.39 -6.51 -12.95
N GLU A 65 -11.40 -5.65 -13.12
CA GLU A 65 -12.50 -5.90 -14.03
C GLU A 65 -12.06 -5.85 -15.50
N GLU A 66 -11.24 -4.88 -15.89
CA GLU A 66 -10.66 -4.82 -17.23
C GLU A 66 -9.71 -5.99 -17.49
N ALA A 67 -8.88 -6.38 -16.52
CA ALA A 67 -8.03 -7.56 -16.66
C ALA A 67 -8.88 -8.84 -16.79
N ARG A 68 -9.97 -8.95 -16.02
CA ARG A 68 -10.92 -10.07 -16.12
C ARG A 68 -11.66 -10.08 -17.45
N ALA A 69 -12.13 -8.94 -17.94
CA ALA A 69 -12.79 -8.80 -19.23
C ALA A 69 -11.85 -9.19 -20.38
N LYS A 70 -10.59 -8.76 -20.33
CA LYS A 70 -9.55 -9.18 -21.28
C LYS A 70 -9.27 -10.67 -21.23
N LEU A 71 -9.25 -11.28 -20.05
CA LEU A 71 -9.09 -12.74 -19.90
C LEU A 71 -10.30 -13.52 -20.41
N GLN A 72 -11.50 -12.94 -20.32
CA GLN A 72 -12.73 -13.54 -20.83
C GLN A 72 -12.94 -13.31 -22.34
N GLY A 73 -12.01 -12.63 -23.02
CA GLY A 73 -12.12 -12.34 -24.45
C GLY A 73 -13.28 -11.40 -24.79
N ILE A 74 -13.72 -10.59 -23.83
CA ILE A 74 -14.80 -9.61 -24.01
C ILE A 74 -14.15 -8.26 -24.35
N THR A 75 -13.45 -8.21 -25.47
CA THR A 75 -13.01 -7.00 -26.19
C THR A 75 -12.72 -7.43 -27.63
#